data_AF-A0A7Y3KY31-F1
#
_entry.id   AF-A0A7Y3KY31-F1
#
_cell.length_a   1.000
_cell.length_b   1.000
_cell.length_c   1.000
_cell.angle_alpha   90.00
_cell.angle_beta   90.00
_cell.angle_gamma   90.00
#
_symmetry.space_group_name_H-M   'P 1'
#
loop_
_entity.id
_entity.type
_entity.pdbx_description
1 polymer ?
#
loop_
_entity_poly.entity_id
_entity_poly.type
_entity_poly.pdbx_seq_one_letter_code
_entity_poly.pdbx_strand_id
1 'polypeptide(L)'
;DPHLRATVETEGGQRVSALDYQEALFTLVDSHVRAHGAPEVADDDEVRELLAEWSALLEGVRSNPDDVADRVDWIAKWRVIQGYQERYGLPETDARLRAIDLQYHDLRPEKSLAARVGLAPLWAPADIQRAVFEAPRSTRAYFRGECVRRFPEELVSANWDSLVFDVGSGPLRRVPMMDPVRGTEALTGALFANEPTAASLLESLNG
;
A
#
# COMPACT_ATOMS: atom_id res chain seq x y z
N ASP A 1 18.90 -3.65 16.66
CA ASP A 1 19.90 -2.59 16.78
C ASP A 1 19.42 -1.38 15.98
N PRO A 2 18.82 -0.37 16.63
CA PRO A 2 18.35 0.83 15.94
C PRO A 2 19.51 1.69 15.39
N HIS A 3 20.76 1.39 15.75
CA HIS A 3 21.94 2.05 15.20
C HIS A 3 22.43 1.41 13.89
N LEU A 4 21.76 0.36 13.40
CA LEU A 4 21.99 -0.26 12.09
C LEU A 4 23.42 -0.82 11.89
N ARG A 5 24.07 -1.25 12.96
CA ARG A 5 25.45 -1.80 12.95
C ARG A 5 25.46 -3.33 13.04
N ALA A 6 24.35 -3.94 13.39
CA ALA A 6 24.21 -5.38 13.40
C ALA A 6 24.48 -5.96 12.00
N THR A 7 25.30 -7.01 11.96
CA THR A 7 25.64 -7.73 10.74
C THR A 7 25.40 -9.22 10.92
N VAL A 8 25.06 -9.89 9.84
CA VAL A 8 24.88 -11.36 9.78
C VAL A 8 25.95 -11.97 8.89
N GLU A 9 26.29 -13.22 9.14
CA GLU A 9 27.18 -14.00 8.28
C GLU A 9 26.39 -14.58 7.09
N THR A 10 26.92 -14.42 5.88
CA THR A 10 26.36 -15.00 4.66
C THR A 10 26.83 -16.44 4.47
N GLU A 11 26.17 -17.21 3.61
CA GLU A 11 26.65 -18.56 3.24
C GLU A 11 28.07 -18.55 2.66
N GLY A 12 28.52 -17.42 2.10
CA GLY A 12 29.89 -17.21 1.61
C GLY A 12 30.90 -16.80 2.70
N GLY A 13 30.51 -16.76 3.97
CA GLY A 13 31.38 -16.40 5.10
C GLY A 13 31.66 -14.91 5.26
N GLN A 14 31.00 -14.04 4.49
CA GLN A 14 31.12 -12.58 4.65
C GLN A 14 30.16 -12.09 5.73
N ARG A 15 30.54 -11.04 6.48
CA ARG A 15 29.59 -10.35 7.37
C ARG A 15 29.05 -9.10 6.71
N VAL A 16 27.73 -8.96 6.68
CA VAL A 16 27.03 -7.87 5.99
C VAL A 16 25.93 -7.30 6.89
N SER A 17 25.75 -5.99 6.86
CA SER A 17 24.64 -5.32 7.56
C SER A 17 23.35 -5.37 6.73
N ALA A 18 22.23 -5.01 7.36
CA ALA A 18 20.96 -4.83 6.63
C ALA A 18 21.04 -3.73 5.57
N LEU A 19 21.83 -2.66 5.81
CA LEU A 19 22.03 -1.59 4.83
C LEU A 19 22.88 -2.05 3.65
N ASP A 20 23.93 -2.83 3.89
CA ASP A 20 24.76 -3.36 2.80
C ASP A 20 23.93 -4.26 1.86
N TYR A 21 23.00 -5.05 2.41
CA TYR A 21 22.05 -5.82 1.60
C TYR A 21 21.13 -4.94 0.77
N GLN A 22 20.60 -3.87 1.35
CA GLN A 22 19.71 -2.94 0.63
C GLN A 22 20.45 -2.21 -0.50
N GLU A 23 21.69 -1.80 -0.28
CA GLU A 23 22.53 -1.17 -1.33
C GLU A 23 22.87 -2.14 -2.47
N ALA A 24 23.17 -3.39 -2.14
CA ALA A 24 23.37 -4.43 -3.15
C ALA A 24 22.09 -4.67 -3.97
N LEU A 25 20.93 -4.75 -3.32
CA LEU A 25 19.63 -4.88 -4.00
C LEU A 25 19.32 -3.67 -4.87
N PHE A 26 19.51 -2.45 -4.36
CA PHE A 26 19.33 -1.23 -5.12
C PHE A 26 20.21 -1.23 -6.37
N THR A 27 21.48 -1.59 -6.25
CA THR A 27 22.43 -1.67 -7.38
C THR A 27 21.96 -2.67 -8.44
N LEU A 28 21.47 -3.85 -8.02
CA LEU A 28 20.94 -4.86 -8.93
C LEU A 28 19.69 -4.36 -9.67
N VAL A 29 18.75 -3.73 -8.95
CA VAL A 29 17.51 -3.21 -9.52
C VAL A 29 17.78 -2.03 -10.45
N ASP A 30 18.58 -1.05 -10.04
CA ASP A 30 18.96 0.10 -10.89
C ASP A 30 19.66 -0.38 -12.18
N SER A 31 20.58 -1.34 -12.07
CA SER A 31 21.24 -1.94 -13.23
C SER A 31 20.25 -2.66 -14.15
N HIS A 32 19.29 -3.39 -13.57
CA HIS A 32 18.25 -4.08 -14.34
C HIS A 32 17.35 -3.10 -15.11
N VAL A 33 16.85 -2.06 -14.42
CA VAL A 33 15.99 -1.03 -15.01
C VAL A 33 16.73 -0.26 -16.11
N ARG A 34 18.01 0.09 -15.90
CA ARG A 34 18.80 0.74 -16.96
C ARG A 34 18.99 -0.13 -18.21
N ALA A 35 19.06 -1.45 -18.03
CA ALA A 35 19.25 -2.38 -19.13
C ALA A 35 17.95 -2.75 -19.86
N HIS A 36 16.80 -2.75 -19.16
CA HIS A 36 15.55 -3.31 -19.68
C HIS A 36 14.37 -2.31 -19.72
N GLY A 37 14.51 -1.13 -19.12
CA GLY A 37 13.41 -0.16 -18.94
C GLY A 37 12.53 -0.45 -17.73
N ALA A 38 11.47 0.35 -17.56
CA ALA A 38 10.42 0.08 -16.56
C ALA A 38 9.66 -1.22 -16.85
N PRO A 39 9.15 -1.92 -15.81
CA PRO A 39 8.26 -3.06 -16.01
C PRO A 39 6.92 -2.59 -16.61
N GLU A 40 6.21 -3.47 -17.31
CA GLU A 40 4.94 -3.14 -18.00
C GLU A 40 3.85 -2.55 -17.08
N VAL A 41 3.98 -2.74 -15.75
CA VAL A 41 3.00 -2.33 -14.74
C VAL A 41 3.23 -0.93 -14.18
N ALA A 42 4.32 -0.26 -14.57
CA ALA A 42 4.68 1.09 -14.11
C ALA A 42 5.28 1.88 -15.27
N ASP A 43 5.14 3.21 -15.24
CA ASP A 43 5.80 4.05 -16.24
C ASP A 43 7.25 4.39 -15.86
N ASP A 44 8.02 4.86 -16.84
CA ASP A 44 9.45 5.18 -16.66
C ASP A 44 9.69 6.32 -15.65
N ASP A 45 8.72 7.21 -15.46
CA ASP A 45 8.84 8.34 -14.54
C ASP A 45 8.63 7.88 -13.10
N GLU A 46 7.59 7.07 -12.85
CA GLU A 46 7.31 6.44 -11.55
C GLU A 46 8.49 5.57 -11.08
N VAL A 47 9.04 4.74 -11.96
CA VAL A 47 10.21 3.91 -11.62
C VAL A 47 11.43 4.76 -11.28
N ARG A 48 11.64 5.86 -12.01
CA ARG A 48 12.76 6.77 -11.77
C ARG A 48 12.62 7.49 -10.42
N GLU A 49 11.42 7.97 -10.10
CA GLU A 49 11.11 8.58 -8.82
C GLU A 49 11.31 7.59 -7.66
N LEU A 50 10.82 6.35 -7.81
CA LEU A 50 11.00 5.29 -6.82
C LEU A 50 12.48 4.98 -6.56
N LEU A 51 13.30 4.85 -7.62
CA LEU A 51 14.74 4.61 -7.46
C LEU A 51 15.46 5.80 -6.83
N ALA A 52 15.07 7.03 -7.18
CA ALA A 52 15.63 8.23 -6.57
C ALA A 52 15.32 8.29 -5.06
N GLU A 53 14.07 8.04 -4.66
CA GLU A 53 13.67 8.00 -3.25
C GLU A 53 14.36 6.86 -2.50
N TRP A 54 14.45 5.65 -3.07
CA TRP A 54 15.15 4.55 -2.42
C TRP A 54 16.62 4.89 -2.15
N SER A 55 17.33 5.43 -3.15
CA SER A 55 18.72 5.85 -2.99
C SER A 55 18.88 6.94 -1.92
N ALA A 56 18.02 7.96 -1.95
CA ALA A 56 18.04 9.06 -0.98
C ALA A 56 17.76 8.58 0.45
N LEU A 57 16.83 7.64 0.61
CA LEU A 57 16.51 7.05 1.91
C LEU A 57 17.66 6.20 2.45
N LEU A 58 18.33 5.40 1.63
CA LEU A 58 19.50 4.63 2.07
C LEU A 58 20.63 5.55 2.54
N GLU A 59 20.94 6.60 1.78
CA GLU A 59 21.95 7.58 2.14
C GLU A 59 21.58 8.32 3.43
N GLY A 60 20.34 8.79 3.54
CA GLY A 60 19.87 9.50 4.73
C GLY A 60 19.88 8.63 5.98
N VAL A 61 19.41 7.39 5.88
CA VAL A 61 19.46 6.43 7.00
C VAL A 61 20.89 6.13 7.44
N ARG A 62 21.86 6.07 6.51
CA ARG A 62 23.27 5.79 6.80
C ARG A 62 24.00 6.99 7.41
N SER A 63 23.76 8.19 6.87
CA SER A 63 24.53 9.40 7.20
C SER A 63 23.93 10.18 8.37
N ASN A 64 22.64 10.52 8.27
CA ASN A 64 21.92 11.32 9.26
C ASN A 64 20.42 10.92 9.26
N PRO A 65 20.01 9.96 10.10
CA PRO A 65 18.64 9.45 10.13
C PRO A 65 17.57 10.54 10.27
N ASP A 66 17.86 11.64 10.96
CA ASP A 66 16.89 12.73 11.15
C ASP A 66 16.45 13.40 9.84
N ASP A 67 17.27 13.34 8.78
CA ASP A 67 16.98 13.91 7.46
C ASP A 67 15.91 13.14 6.68
N VAL A 68 15.58 11.93 7.13
CA VAL A 68 14.55 11.06 6.52
C VAL A 68 13.41 10.75 7.48
N ALA A 69 13.35 11.44 8.62
CA ALA A 69 12.30 11.25 9.62
C ALA A 69 10.91 11.68 9.14
N ASP A 70 10.82 12.46 8.06
CA ASP A 70 9.56 12.80 7.40
C ASP A 70 9.02 11.64 6.53
N ARG A 71 9.85 10.65 6.21
CA ARG A 71 9.51 9.54 5.31
C ARG A 71 9.65 8.15 5.96
N VAL A 72 10.45 8.03 7.02
CA VAL A 72 10.74 6.76 7.70
C VAL A 72 10.10 6.72 9.09
N ASP A 73 8.99 6.00 9.21
CA ASP A 73 8.17 5.96 10.42
C ASP A 73 8.93 5.62 11.71
N TRP A 74 9.83 4.64 11.67
CA TRP A 74 10.54 4.23 12.88
C TRP A 74 11.46 5.33 13.41
N ILE A 75 12.02 6.17 12.52
CA ILE A 75 12.85 7.32 12.89
C ILE A 75 11.96 8.44 13.43
N ALA A 76 10.87 8.76 12.73
CA ALA A 76 9.87 9.75 13.17
C ALA A 76 9.38 9.44 14.60
N LYS A 77 9.00 8.19 14.83
CA LYS A 77 8.54 7.71 16.13
C LYS A 77 9.66 7.72 17.17
N TRP A 78 10.87 7.30 16.81
CA TRP A 78 12.00 7.29 17.73
C TRP A 78 12.27 8.70 18.27
N ARG A 79 12.22 9.74 17.41
CA ARG A 79 12.31 11.16 17.82
C ARG A 79 11.24 11.55 18.84
N VAL A 80 9.98 11.13 18.64
CA VAL A 80 8.88 11.40 19.59
C VAL A 80 9.15 10.74 20.94
N ILE A 81 9.54 9.46 20.93
CA ILE A 81 9.78 8.68 22.15
C ILE A 81 10.97 9.25 22.91
N GLN A 82 12.10 9.49 22.24
CA GLN A 82 13.30 10.06 22.86
C GLN A 82 13.03 11.46 23.43
N GLY A 83 12.38 12.33 22.65
CA GLY A 83 12.04 13.67 23.12
C GLY A 83 11.13 13.66 24.35
N TYR A 84 10.18 12.72 24.42
CA TYR A 84 9.34 12.56 25.61
C TYR A 84 10.12 11.97 26.79
N GLN A 85 10.98 10.99 26.53
CA GLN A 85 11.83 10.36 27.53
C GLN A 85 12.76 11.38 28.18
N GLU A 86 13.48 12.17 27.39
CA GLU A 86 14.41 13.21 27.85
C GLU A 86 13.69 14.31 28.63
N ARG A 87 12.56 14.81 28.09
CA ARG A 87 11.79 15.89 28.70
C ARG A 87 11.30 15.57 30.11
N TYR A 88 10.95 14.30 30.36
CA TYR A 88 10.38 13.87 31.65
C TYR A 88 11.32 12.97 32.46
N GLY A 89 12.55 12.74 32.00
CA GLY A 89 13.53 11.89 32.68
C GLY A 89 13.06 10.45 32.88
N LEU A 90 12.42 9.87 31.86
CA LEU A 90 11.80 8.54 31.99
C LEU A 90 12.80 7.41 31.76
N PRO A 91 12.70 6.28 32.49
CA PRO A 91 13.40 5.07 32.11
C PRO A 91 12.81 4.52 30.79
N GLU A 92 13.64 3.85 30.00
CA GLU A 92 13.22 3.25 28.71
C GLU A 92 12.05 2.26 28.85
N THR A 93 11.88 1.67 30.04
CA THR A 93 10.82 0.70 30.34
C THR A 93 9.52 1.32 30.84
N ASP A 94 9.44 2.66 30.93
CA ASP A 94 8.25 3.36 31.43
C ASP A 94 7.02 3.07 30.55
N ALA A 95 5.89 2.76 31.18
CA ALA A 95 4.64 2.44 30.50
C ALA A 95 4.12 3.59 29.62
N ARG A 96 4.48 4.85 29.93
CA ARG A 96 4.10 6.02 29.13
C ARG A 96 4.77 6.01 27.76
N LEU A 97 6.03 5.56 27.66
CA LEU A 97 6.72 5.46 26.37
C LEU A 97 6.05 4.41 25.48
N ARG A 98 5.58 3.30 26.07
CA ARG A 98 4.79 2.27 25.36
C ARG A 98 3.42 2.79 24.91
N ALA A 99 2.78 3.61 25.74
CA ALA A 99 1.53 4.26 25.37
C ALA A 99 1.71 5.22 24.18
N ILE A 100 2.81 5.96 24.14
CA ILE A 100 3.17 6.84 23.02
C ILE A 100 3.44 6.04 21.74
N ASP A 101 4.18 4.93 21.84
CA ASP A 101 4.43 4.03 20.71
C ASP A 101 3.11 3.53 20.09
N LEU A 102 2.13 3.14 20.93
CA LEU A 102 0.80 2.76 20.47
C LEU A 102 0.02 3.95 19.89
N GLN A 103 0.05 5.10 20.57
CA GLN A 103 -0.67 6.31 20.16
C GLN A 103 -0.17 6.87 18.81
N TYR A 104 1.10 6.62 18.47
CA TYR A 104 1.64 6.97 17.16
C TYR A 104 0.78 6.43 16.02
N HIS A 105 0.28 5.21 16.18
CA HIS A 105 -0.49 4.47 15.18
C HIS A 105 -2.02 4.66 15.30
N ASP A 106 -2.49 5.58 16.14
CA ASP A 106 -3.93 5.84 16.25
C ASP A 106 -4.47 6.37 14.91
N LEU A 107 -5.55 5.77 14.40
CA LEU A 107 -6.18 6.17 13.13
C LEU A 107 -7.05 7.41 13.26
N ARG A 108 -7.41 7.81 14.49
CA ARG A 108 -8.18 9.02 14.74
C ARG A 108 -7.28 10.24 14.59
N PRO A 109 -7.57 11.18 13.67
CA PRO A 109 -6.67 12.31 13.39
C PRO A 109 -6.34 13.16 14.63
N GLU A 110 -7.28 13.29 15.56
CA GLU A 110 -7.11 14.07 16.79
C GLU A 110 -6.29 13.35 17.88
N LYS A 111 -5.90 12.09 17.66
CA LYS A 111 -5.10 11.30 18.61
C LYS A 111 -3.81 10.77 18.01
N SER A 112 -3.76 10.58 16.70
CA SER A 112 -2.60 10.12 15.95
C SER A 112 -1.40 11.03 16.18
N LEU A 113 -0.27 10.46 16.63
CA LEU A 113 1.00 11.20 16.63
C LEU A 113 1.63 11.19 15.24
N ALA A 114 1.47 10.13 14.43
CA ALA A 114 1.95 10.10 13.05
C ALA A 114 1.40 11.26 12.21
N ALA A 115 0.12 11.62 12.40
CA ALA A 115 -0.49 12.77 11.73
C ALA A 115 0.07 14.15 12.19
N ARG A 116 0.91 14.18 13.25
CA ARG A 116 1.43 15.41 13.86
C ARG A 116 2.94 15.58 13.75
N VAL A 117 3.68 14.53 13.36
CA VAL A 117 5.14 14.57 13.23
C VAL A 117 5.63 15.12 11.90
N GLY A 118 4.72 15.49 10.99
CA GLY A 118 5.06 16.11 9.71
C GLY A 118 5.56 15.13 8.66
N LEU A 119 4.96 13.93 8.59
CA LEU A 119 5.28 12.96 7.53
C LEU A 119 4.95 13.54 6.15
N ALA A 120 5.82 13.28 5.18
CA ALA A 120 5.63 13.67 3.79
C ALA A 120 4.48 12.86 3.17
N PRO A 121 3.41 13.50 2.67
CA PRO A 121 2.31 12.78 2.04
C PRO A 121 2.70 12.33 0.63
N LEU A 122 2.36 11.09 0.27
CA LEU A 122 2.49 10.58 -1.11
C LEU A 122 1.28 10.92 -1.99
N TRP A 123 0.10 11.08 -1.37
CA TRP A 123 -1.15 11.30 -2.09
C TRP A 123 -1.87 12.53 -1.56
N ALA A 124 -2.57 13.24 -2.45
CA ALA A 124 -3.40 14.36 -2.04
C ALA A 124 -4.63 13.87 -1.24
N PRO A 125 -5.12 14.63 -0.24
CA PRO A 125 -6.29 14.24 0.54
C PRO A 125 -7.53 13.93 -0.31
N ALA A 126 -7.72 14.63 -1.42
CA ALA A 126 -8.85 14.41 -2.33
C ALA A 126 -8.81 13.03 -3.00
N ASP A 127 -7.62 12.54 -3.36
CA ASP A 127 -7.46 11.22 -3.98
C ASP A 127 -7.73 10.10 -2.96
N ILE A 128 -7.29 10.29 -1.72
CA ILE A 128 -7.61 9.38 -0.61
C ILE A 128 -9.12 9.32 -0.36
N GLN A 129 -9.80 10.47 -0.31
CA GLN A 129 -11.25 10.52 -0.14
C GLN A 129 -12.01 9.84 -1.28
N ARG A 130 -11.54 10.00 -2.53
CA ARG A 130 -12.11 9.31 -3.68
C ARG A 130 -11.96 7.79 -3.56
N ALA A 131 -10.79 7.32 -3.16
CA ALA A 131 -10.48 5.89 -2.99
C ALA A 131 -11.30 5.17 -1.91
N VAL A 132 -11.95 5.91 -1.00
CA VAL A 132 -12.92 5.33 -0.03
C VAL A 132 -14.12 4.72 -0.74
N PHE A 133 -14.55 5.31 -1.86
CA PHE A 133 -15.77 4.92 -2.57
C PHE A 133 -15.51 4.33 -3.96
N GLU A 134 -14.37 4.66 -4.57
CA GLU A 134 -14.02 4.22 -5.92
C GLU A 134 -12.93 3.15 -5.90
N ALA A 135 -13.24 2.01 -6.51
CA ALA A 135 -12.28 0.92 -6.66
C ALA A 135 -11.20 1.23 -7.72
N PRO A 136 -9.99 0.65 -7.61
CA PRO A 136 -8.96 0.78 -8.64
C PRO A 136 -9.44 0.27 -10.00
N ARG A 137 -9.29 1.12 -11.03
CA ARG A 137 -9.81 0.91 -12.39
C ARG A 137 -9.05 -0.15 -13.20
N SER A 138 -7.79 -0.39 -12.86
CA SER A 138 -6.88 -1.27 -13.61
C SER A 138 -6.89 -2.74 -13.14
N THR A 139 -7.79 -3.11 -12.23
CA THR A 139 -7.88 -4.49 -11.71
C THR A 139 -9.32 -4.96 -11.65
N ARG A 140 -9.53 -6.24 -11.37
CA ARG A 140 -10.83 -6.84 -11.08
C ARG A 140 -11.61 -6.14 -9.94
N ALA A 141 -10.93 -5.34 -9.11
CA ALA A 141 -11.58 -4.56 -8.09
C ALA A 141 -12.59 -3.57 -8.68
N TYR A 142 -12.36 -3.06 -9.90
CA TYR A 142 -13.30 -2.21 -10.61
C TYR A 142 -14.65 -2.91 -10.80
N PHE A 143 -14.66 -4.07 -11.46
CA PHE A 143 -15.88 -4.83 -11.71
C PHE A 143 -16.61 -5.17 -10.40
N ARG A 144 -15.88 -5.62 -9.37
CA ARG A 144 -16.49 -5.89 -8.06
C ARG A 144 -17.07 -4.64 -7.41
N GLY A 145 -16.34 -3.53 -7.42
CA GLY A 145 -16.80 -2.26 -6.85
C GLY A 145 -18.06 -1.75 -7.54
N GLU A 146 -18.11 -1.81 -8.87
CA GLU A 146 -19.30 -1.43 -9.65
C GLU A 146 -20.49 -2.34 -9.36
N CYS A 147 -20.29 -3.66 -9.23
CA CYS A 147 -21.36 -4.58 -8.85
C CYS A 147 -21.91 -4.28 -7.45
N VAL A 148 -21.04 -4.05 -6.45
CA VAL A 148 -21.45 -3.67 -5.09
C VAL A 148 -22.23 -2.36 -5.09
N ARG A 149 -21.79 -1.38 -5.89
CA ARG A 149 -22.39 -0.04 -5.96
C ARG A 149 -23.74 -0.04 -6.67
N ARG A 150 -23.89 -0.82 -7.74
CA ARG A 150 -25.08 -0.79 -8.62
C ARG A 150 -26.13 -1.81 -8.26
N PHE A 151 -25.74 -2.98 -7.74
CA PHE A 151 -26.63 -4.13 -7.52
C PHE A 151 -26.56 -4.64 -6.07
N PRO A 152 -26.68 -3.77 -5.05
CA PRO A 152 -26.51 -4.20 -3.66
C PRO A 152 -27.62 -5.15 -3.18
N GLU A 153 -28.81 -5.09 -3.77
CA GLU A 153 -29.96 -5.91 -3.37
C GLU A 153 -29.86 -7.34 -3.93
N GLU A 154 -29.32 -7.48 -5.15
CA GLU A 154 -29.12 -8.76 -5.82
C GLU A 154 -27.80 -9.43 -5.43
N LEU A 155 -26.82 -8.68 -4.91
CA LEU A 155 -25.50 -9.21 -4.56
C LEU A 155 -25.51 -9.90 -3.19
N VAL A 156 -25.64 -11.23 -3.20
CA VAL A 156 -25.66 -12.07 -1.99
C VAL A 156 -24.30 -12.11 -1.30
N SER A 157 -23.21 -12.23 -2.07
CA SER A 157 -21.86 -12.18 -1.50
C SER A 157 -20.81 -11.74 -2.52
N ALA A 158 -19.74 -11.13 -2.01
CA ALA A 158 -18.60 -10.68 -2.78
C ALA A 158 -17.29 -11.14 -2.12
N ASN A 159 -16.45 -11.82 -2.88
CA ASN A 159 -15.12 -12.28 -2.49
C ASN A 159 -14.05 -11.74 -3.44
N TRP A 160 -12.78 -12.09 -3.22
CA TRP A 160 -11.70 -11.72 -4.14
C TRP A 160 -11.79 -12.41 -5.50
N ASP A 161 -12.31 -13.63 -5.53
CA ASP A 161 -12.32 -14.51 -6.69
C ASP A 161 -13.71 -14.74 -7.29
N SER A 162 -14.75 -14.17 -6.68
CA SER A 162 -16.13 -14.44 -7.08
C SER A 162 -17.15 -13.44 -6.54
N LEU A 163 -18.23 -13.27 -7.29
CA LEU A 163 -19.47 -12.64 -6.86
C LEU A 163 -20.60 -13.65 -6.95
N VAL A 164 -21.58 -13.57 -6.05
CA VAL A 164 -22.78 -14.39 -6.09
C VAL A 164 -23.99 -13.49 -6.09
N PHE A 165 -24.86 -13.67 -7.08
CA PHE A 165 -26.08 -12.90 -7.29
C PHE A 165 -27.33 -13.76 -7.11
N ASP A 166 -28.37 -13.16 -6.54
CA ASP A 166 -29.75 -13.62 -6.59
C ASP A 166 -30.57 -12.63 -7.43
N VAL A 167 -31.06 -13.08 -8.57
CA VAL A 167 -31.88 -12.27 -9.48
C VAL A 167 -33.34 -12.73 -9.49
N GLY A 168 -33.76 -13.53 -8.51
CA GLY A 168 -35.12 -14.02 -8.33
C GLY A 168 -35.57 -15.09 -9.34
N SER A 169 -34.85 -15.26 -10.46
CA SER A 169 -35.13 -16.25 -11.50
C SER A 169 -34.17 -17.44 -11.42
N GLY A 170 -34.43 -18.37 -10.50
CA GLY A 170 -33.73 -19.66 -10.42
C GLY A 170 -32.58 -19.70 -9.41
N PRO A 171 -31.55 -20.56 -9.61
CA PRO A 171 -30.47 -20.71 -8.65
C PRO A 171 -29.56 -19.49 -8.60
N LEU A 172 -28.88 -19.30 -7.47
CA LEU A 172 -27.85 -18.27 -7.31
C LEU A 172 -26.80 -18.35 -8.43
N ARG A 173 -26.43 -17.20 -8.96
CA ARG A 173 -25.52 -17.06 -10.09
C ARG A 173 -24.15 -16.62 -9.58
N ARG A 174 -23.15 -17.50 -9.75
CA ARG A 174 -21.76 -17.21 -9.38
C ARG A 174 -20.98 -16.70 -10.59
N VAL A 175 -20.37 -15.53 -10.45
CA VAL A 175 -19.43 -14.96 -11.43
C VAL A 175 -18.00 -15.16 -10.91
N PRO A 176 -17.19 -16.04 -11.54
CA PRO A 176 -15.78 -16.20 -11.17
C PRO A 176 -14.92 -15.03 -11.68
N MET A 177 -13.95 -14.62 -10.87
CA MET A 177 -13.05 -13.49 -11.12
C MET A 177 -11.59 -13.86 -10.79
N MET A 178 -11.13 -15.03 -11.23
CA MET A 178 -9.82 -15.59 -10.82
C MET A 178 -8.62 -14.71 -11.23
N ASP A 179 -8.73 -14.05 -12.38
CA ASP A 179 -7.65 -13.23 -12.95
C ASP A 179 -7.71 -11.79 -12.40
N PRO A 180 -6.66 -11.30 -11.71
CA PRO A 180 -6.64 -9.96 -11.12
C PRO A 180 -6.66 -8.82 -12.15
N VAL A 181 -6.27 -9.07 -13.40
CA VAL A 181 -6.23 -8.06 -14.48
C VAL A 181 -7.39 -8.19 -15.47
N ARG A 182 -8.37 -9.06 -15.18
CA ARG A 182 -9.68 -9.08 -15.86
C ARG A 182 -10.72 -8.35 -15.03
N GLY A 183 -11.75 -7.79 -15.66
CA GLY A 183 -12.75 -6.99 -14.94
C GLY A 183 -12.28 -5.56 -14.61
N THR A 184 -11.33 -5.04 -15.39
CA THR A 184 -10.89 -3.64 -15.35
C THR A 184 -11.94 -2.72 -15.97
N GLU A 185 -11.80 -1.42 -15.77
CA GLU A 185 -12.63 -0.40 -16.44
C GLU A 185 -12.52 -0.51 -17.96
N ALA A 186 -11.30 -0.68 -18.48
CA ALA A 186 -11.07 -0.84 -19.91
C ALA A 186 -11.82 -2.04 -20.52
N LEU A 187 -11.96 -3.14 -19.76
CA LEU A 187 -12.60 -4.36 -20.23
C LEU A 187 -14.12 -4.37 -19.99
N THR A 188 -14.60 -3.76 -18.89
CA THR A 188 -15.97 -3.95 -18.40
C THR A 188 -16.75 -2.65 -18.18
N GLY A 189 -16.14 -1.48 -18.34
CA GLY A 189 -16.82 -0.20 -18.14
C GLY A 189 -18.02 -0.02 -19.08
N ALA A 190 -17.86 -0.39 -20.36
CA ALA A 190 -18.95 -0.35 -21.33
C ALA A 190 -20.09 -1.33 -21.01
N LEU A 191 -19.77 -2.48 -20.41
CA LEU A 191 -20.76 -3.47 -19.99
C LEU A 191 -21.73 -2.86 -18.98
N PHE A 192 -21.22 -2.15 -17.97
CA PHE A 192 -22.08 -1.47 -16.99
C PHE A 192 -22.86 -0.27 -17.56
N ALA A 193 -22.42 0.32 -18.67
CA ALA A 193 -23.17 1.38 -19.34
C ALA A 193 -24.38 0.82 -20.11
N ASN A 194 -24.23 -0.38 -20.68
CA ASN A 194 -25.24 -1.03 -21.50
C ASN A 194 -26.21 -1.91 -20.68
N GLU A 195 -25.75 -2.43 -19.53
CA GLU A 195 -26.50 -3.37 -18.70
C GLU A 195 -26.96 -2.72 -17.38
N PRO A 196 -28.19 -2.18 -17.30
CA PRO A 196 -28.65 -1.45 -16.13
C PRO A 196 -29.07 -2.35 -14.96
N THR A 197 -29.13 -3.68 -15.15
CA THR A 197 -29.61 -4.63 -14.13
C THR A 197 -28.61 -5.77 -13.91
N ALA A 198 -28.61 -6.37 -12.72
CA ALA A 198 -27.80 -7.55 -12.44
C ALA A 198 -28.16 -8.73 -13.35
N ALA A 199 -29.45 -8.91 -13.69
CA ALA A 199 -29.89 -9.96 -14.59
C ALA A 199 -29.30 -9.80 -16.00
N SER A 200 -29.40 -8.61 -16.59
CA SER A 200 -28.89 -8.35 -17.94
C SER A 200 -27.36 -8.38 -18.00
N LEU A 201 -26.67 -7.93 -16.93
CA LEU A 201 -25.23 -8.13 -16.76
C LEU A 201 -24.83 -9.61 -16.82
N LEU A 202 -25.53 -10.47 -16.08
CA LEU A 202 -25.23 -11.91 -16.00
C LEU A 202 -25.54 -12.65 -17.30
N GLU A 203 -26.50 -12.17 -18.09
CA GLU A 203 -26.77 -12.68 -19.42
C GLU A 203 -25.61 -12.34 -20.37
N SER A 204 -25.18 -11.08 -20.37
CA SER A 204 -24.08 -10.60 -21.23
C SER A 204 -22.70 -11.19 -20.87
N LEU A 205 -22.50 -11.66 -19.63
CA LEU A 205 -21.27 -12.38 -19.23
C LEU A 205 -21.24 -13.86 -19.67
N ASN A 206 -22.40 -14.42 -20.02
CA ASN A 206 -22.56 -15.81 -20.42
C ASN A 206 -22.59 -16.00 -21.95
N GLY A 207 -22.75 -14.91 -22.71
CA GLY A 207 -22.66 -14.89 -24.17
C GLY A 207 -21.23 -14.70 -24.65
#